data_AF-A0A937PSD1-F1
#
_entry.id   AF-A0A937PSD1-F1
#
_cell.length_a   1.000
_cell.length_b   1.000
_cell.length_c   1.000
_cell.angle_alpha   90.00
_cell.angle_beta   90.00
_cell.angle_gamma   90.00
#
_symmetry.space_group_name_H-M   'P 1'
#
loop_
_entity.id
_entity.type
_entity.pdbx_description
1 polymer ?
#
loop_
_entity_poly.entity_id
_entity_poly.type
_entity_poly.pdbx_seq_one_letter_code
_entity_poly.pdbx_strand_id
1 'polypeptide(L)'
;MKRPGIILVVVLVVAAMTAMIAVGLMFVARAEVAASAGDARGEQAHAAAVSGIQHAVAVLQYYRQDMQVWYDDPEVFQAQHVADDGADSWYFSVYAAYVDQQEETVRYGVIDEGGKLNLNTVSEEALVRLQILTDDLRDCLLDYRDRDDEVRRGGAEQDYYDNLLYPYLIPNGPFATVEELFMVKGFNAEVVYGEDANFNGLLDPNEDDGDESMPPDNRDGRLDPGLRDLLTVYSAVPNVDREGRRRTDINAGPPRNLGLSQDTVRFIEIYLSEGNRFTHPSQLLEMQYRVQRANQRYRDVRPGDTIESGVGPDELPTVVDRLTVGNQRTLRGLVNVNTARPEVLAALPGLDINRAQDIVDVRMGLSPETKSTIAWLYTQNLVDADAFKEVAPLLMADSRQFLVRCVGFGVPCGRFRVLEAVVDLSGSTPRIAYLRDLTRLGLPFALDPESLERTR
;
A
#
# COMPACT_ATOMS: atom_id res chain seq x y z
N MET A 1 49.04 -10.47 -78.36
CA MET A 1 49.39 -9.77 -77.09
C MET A 1 48.37 -10.16 -76.03
N LYS A 2 48.78 -10.99 -75.06
CA LYS A 2 47.95 -11.38 -73.90
C LYS A 2 47.77 -10.14 -73.00
N ARG A 3 46.58 -9.89 -72.46
CA ARG A 3 46.27 -8.82 -71.48
C ARG A 3 46.19 -9.44 -70.07
N PRO A 4 47.27 -9.52 -69.28
CA PRO A 4 47.25 -10.19 -67.98
C PRO A 4 46.90 -9.24 -66.82
N GLY A 5 46.97 -7.91 -67.01
CA GLY A 5 46.79 -6.93 -65.93
C GLY A 5 45.33 -6.60 -65.57
N ILE A 6 44.41 -6.66 -66.54
CA ILE A 6 42.99 -6.31 -66.31
C ILE A 6 42.29 -7.39 -65.46
N ILE A 7 42.66 -8.66 -65.65
CA ILE A 7 42.09 -9.78 -64.90
C ILE A 7 42.41 -9.64 -63.40
N LEU A 8 43.63 -9.23 -63.06
CA LEU A 8 44.03 -9.01 -61.67
C LEU A 8 43.21 -7.89 -61.00
N VAL A 9 42.99 -6.77 -61.70
CA VAL A 9 42.19 -5.65 -61.18
C VAL A 9 40.74 -6.09 -60.95
N VAL A 10 40.15 -6.82 -61.89
CA VAL A 10 38.78 -7.34 -61.76
C VAL A 10 38.68 -8.32 -60.57
N VAL A 11 39.66 -9.22 -60.41
CA VAL A 11 39.70 -10.17 -59.29
C VAL A 11 39.85 -9.44 -57.95
N LEU A 12 40.69 -8.41 -57.87
CA LEU A 12 40.86 -7.61 -56.65
C LEU A 12 39.57 -6.84 -56.28
N VAL A 13 38.87 -6.27 -57.26
CA VAL A 13 37.59 -5.58 -57.02
C VAL A 13 36.53 -6.57 -56.54
N VAL A 14 36.42 -7.73 -57.20
CA VAL A 14 35.48 -8.79 -56.77
C VAL A 14 35.83 -9.28 -55.37
N ALA A 15 37.11 -9.55 -55.08
CA ALA A 15 37.54 -9.98 -53.75
C ALA A 15 37.27 -8.92 -52.67
N ALA A 16 37.50 -7.64 -52.97
CA ALA A 16 37.18 -6.53 -52.07
C ALA A 16 35.67 -6.43 -51.81
N MET A 17 34.84 -6.55 -52.86
CA MET A 17 33.38 -6.57 -52.73
C MET A 17 32.89 -7.77 -51.91
N THR A 18 33.42 -8.96 -52.17
CA THR A 18 33.09 -10.17 -51.38
C THR A 18 33.51 -10.02 -49.92
N ALA A 19 34.69 -9.44 -49.64
CA ALA A 19 35.13 -9.15 -48.29
C ALA A 19 34.21 -8.14 -47.57
N MET A 20 33.80 -7.06 -48.26
CA MET A 20 32.85 -6.09 -47.70
C MET A 20 31.49 -6.73 -47.39
N ILE A 21 30.97 -7.57 -48.29
CA ILE A 21 29.72 -8.31 -48.05
C ILE A 21 29.88 -9.26 -46.87
N ALA A 22 30.99 -10.00 -46.78
CA ALA A 22 31.25 -10.92 -45.67
C ALA A 22 31.36 -10.18 -44.32
N VAL A 23 32.02 -9.02 -44.29
CA VAL A 23 32.09 -8.17 -43.08
C VAL A 23 30.71 -7.64 -42.71
N GLY A 24 29.92 -7.18 -43.68
CA GLY A 24 28.54 -6.73 -43.46
C GLY A 24 27.66 -7.83 -42.88
N LEU A 25 27.73 -9.04 -43.44
CA LEU A 25 27.00 -10.20 -42.93
C LEU A 25 27.46 -10.61 -41.52
N MET A 26 28.77 -10.58 -41.25
CA MET A 26 29.28 -10.89 -39.91
C MET A 26 28.84 -9.85 -38.87
N PHE A 27 28.78 -8.57 -39.24
CA PHE A 27 28.26 -7.51 -38.37
C PHE A 27 26.78 -7.74 -38.03
N VAL A 28 25.95 -8.01 -39.05
CA VAL A 28 24.52 -8.30 -38.84
C VAL A 28 24.32 -9.57 -37.99
N ALA A 29 25.05 -10.65 -38.29
CA ALA A 29 24.95 -11.89 -37.52
C ALA A 29 25.37 -11.68 -36.05
N ARG A 30 26.42 -10.90 -35.80
CA ARG A 30 26.82 -10.55 -34.41
C ARG A 30 25.77 -9.70 -33.71
N ALA A 31 25.18 -8.73 -34.40
CA ALA A 31 24.10 -7.91 -33.85
C ALA A 31 22.87 -8.76 -33.51
N GLU A 32 22.50 -9.70 -34.38
CA GLU A 32 21.36 -10.61 -34.17
C GLU A 32 21.59 -11.56 -32.99
N VAL A 33 22.80 -12.16 -32.88
CA VAL A 33 23.17 -12.98 -31.72
C VAL A 33 23.16 -12.16 -30.42
N ALA A 34 23.66 -10.92 -30.45
CA ALA A 34 23.66 -10.04 -29.29
C ALA A 34 22.24 -9.62 -28.89
N ALA A 35 21.36 -9.35 -29.86
CA ALA A 35 19.95 -9.05 -29.62
C ALA A 35 19.23 -10.25 -29.01
N SER A 36 19.36 -11.44 -29.61
CA SER A 36 18.76 -12.67 -29.10
C SER A 36 19.24 -13.02 -27.68
N ALA A 37 20.53 -12.86 -27.40
CA ALA A 37 21.07 -13.04 -26.05
C ALA A 37 20.54 -11.97 -25.07
N GLY A 38 20.34 -10.74 -25.54
CA GLY A 38 19.73 -9.66 -24.77
C GLY A 38 18.27 -9.95 -24.40
N ASP A 39 17.49 -10.45 -25.35
CA ASP A 39 16.08 -10.82 -25.14
C ASP A 39 15.98 -11.99 -24.17
N ALA A 40 16.78 -13.05 -24.37
CA ALA A 40 16.81 -14.20 -23.46
C ALA A 40 17.14 -13.79 -22.02
N ARG A 41 18.13 -12.91 -21.83
CA ARG A 41 18.46 -12.37 -20.50
C ARG A 41 17.35 -11.47 -19.94
N GLY A 42 16.65 -10.73 -20.79
CA GLY A 42 15.49 -9.95 -20.37
C GLY A 42 14.37 -10.83 -19.80
N GLU A 43 14.11 -11.97 -20.44
CA GLU A 43 13.13 -12.96 -19.98
C GLU A 43 13.57 -13.64 -18.68
N GLN A 44 14.86 -13.97 -18.53
CA GLN A 44 15.38 -14.51 -17.27
C GLN A 44 15.26 -13.52 -16.11
N ALA A 45 15.56 -12.22 -16.35
CA ALA A 45 15.37 -11.20 -15.32
C ALA A 45 13.89 -11.02 -14.96
N HIS A 46 12.98 -11.14 -15.94
CA HIS A 46 11.54 -11.12 -15.70
C HIS A 46 11.12 -12.32 -14.84
N ALA A 47 11.60 -13.53 -15.17
CA ALA A 47 11.33 -14.74 -14.39
C ALA A 47 11.88 -14.66 -12.96
N ALA A 48 13.04 -14.03 -12.76
CA ALA A 48 13.59 -13.76 -11.44
C ALA A 48 12.70 -12.78 -10.65
N ALA A 49 12.23 -11.69 -11.26
CA ALA A 49 11.32 -10.74 -10.62
C ALA A 49 9.97 -11.39 -10.26
N VAL A 50 9.41 -12.22 -11.15
CA VAL A 50 8.20 -13.00 -10.86
C VAL A 50 8.43 -13.99 -9.72
N SER A 51 9.61 -14.63 -9.65
CA SER A 51 9.99 -15.49 -8.52
C SER A 51 9.95 -14.75 -7.19
N GLY A 52 10.45 -13.50 -7.15
CA GLY A 52 10.38 -12.66 -5.96
C GLY A 52 8.96 -12.29 -5.55
N ILE A 53 8.06 -12.00 -6.52
CA ILE A 53 6.64 -11.79 -6.23
C ILE A 53 6.01 -13.06 -5.63
N GLN A 54 6.27 -14.24 -6.22
CA GLN A 54 5.74 -15.51 -5.69
C GLN A 54 6.31 -15.83 -4.30
N HIS A 55 7.58 -15.49 -4.06
CA HIS A 55 8.21 -15.62 -2.76
C HIS A 55 7.51 -14.74 -1.72
N ALA A 56 7.27 -13.46 -2.03
CA ALA A 56 6.52 -12.55 -1.16
C ALA A 56 5.10 -13.05 -0.87
N VAL A 57 4.40 -13.60 -1.87
CA VAL A 57 3.10 -14.26 -1.67
C VAL A 57 3.21 -15.40 -0.65
N ALA A 58 4.21 -16.27 -0.79
CA ALA A 58 4.42 -17.39 0.11
C ALA A 58 4.73 -16.90 1.55
N VAL A 59 5.63 -15.94 1.71
CA VAL A 59 5.95 -15.33 3.02
C VAL A 59 4.68 -14.77 3.66
N LEU A 60 3.90 -13.99 2.92
CA LEU A 60 2.65 -13.40 3.42
C LEU A 60 1.55 -14.43 3.72
N GLN A 61 1.56 -15.63 3.13
CA GLN A 61 0.61 -16.67 3.50
C GLN A 61 0.89 -17.26 4.89
N TYR A 62 2.16 -17.41 5.26
CA TYR A 62 2.57 -18.05 6.50
C TYR A 62 2.83 -17.05 7.63
N TYR A 63 3.44 -15.91 7.32
CA TYR A 63 3.97 -14.95 8.29
C TYR A 63 3.21 -13.63 8.31
N ARG A 64 2.03 -13.52 7.68
CA ARG A 64 1.23 -12.28 7.62
C ARG A 64 1.07 -11.52 8.94
N GLN A 65 0.90 -12.26 10.05
CA GLN A 65 0.70 -11.69 11.38
C GLN A 65 2.03 -11.31 12.07
N ASP A 66 3.15 -11.77 11.51
CA ASP A 66 4.49 -11.50 11.99
C ASP A 66 5.17 -10.44 11.11
N MET A 67 4.97 -9.18 11.50
CA MET A 67 5.52 -8.03 10.81
C MET A 67 7.05 -8.04 10.77
N GLN A 68 7.73 -8.73 11.69
CA GLN A 68 9.20 -8.80 11.69
C GLN A 68 9.74 -9.51 10.45
N VAL A 69 8.96 -10.43 9.86
CA VAL A 69 9.37 -11.22 8.70
C VAL A 69 9.04 -10.51 7.38
N TRP A 70 7.82 -9.98 7.23
CA TRP A 70 7.39 -9.46 5.92
C TRP A 70 7.68 -7.97 5.70
N TYR A 71 7.92 -7.20 6.76
CA TYR A 71 8.09 -5.74 6.66
C TYR A 71 9.53 -5.33 6.31
N ASP A 72 10.53 -5.82 7.03
CA ASP A 72 11.93 -5.51 6.73
C ASP A 72 12.83 -6.65 7.19
N ASP A 73 13.09 -7.58 6.27
CA ASP A 73 13.93 -8.74 6.50
C ASP A 73 14.84 -8.96 5.27
N PRO A 74 16.08 -8.44 5.31
CA PRO A 74 17.04 -8.65 4.24
C PRO A 74 17.39 -10.12 4.02
N GLU A 75 17.34 -10.99 5.04
CA GLU A 75 17.64 -12.42 4.87
C GLU A 75 16.58 -13.11 4.01
N VAL A 76 15.34 -12.63 4.05
CA VAL A 76 14.21 -13.15 3.28
C VAL A 76 14.11 -12.49 1.91
N PHE A 77 14.45 -11.20 1.79
CA PHE A 77 14.08 -10.40 0.62
C PHE A 77 15.25 -9.75 -0.13
N GLN A 78 16.47 -9.73 0.38
CA GLN A 78 17.63 -9.15 -0.32
C GLN A 78 18.39 -10.23 -1.10
N ALA A 79 18.67 -9.97 -2.39
CA ALA A 79 19.58 -10.74 -3.23
C ALA A 79 19.40 -12.27 -3.13
N GLN A 80 18.14 -12.71 -3.17
CA GLN A 80 17.76 -14.11 -3.07
C GLN A 80 18.10 -14.83 -4.38
N HIS A 81 18.85 -15.92 -4.30
CA HIS A 81 19.25 -16.71 -5.46
C HIS A 81 18.05 -17.43 -6.08
N VAL A 82 17.94 -17.38 -7.40
CA VAL A 82 16.89 -18.05 -8.18
C VAL A 82 17.46 -19.24 -8.94
N ALA A 83 18.48 -19.00 -9.77
CA ALA A 83 19.07 -20.01 -10.64
C ALA A 83 20.42 -19.55 -11.21
N ASP A 84 21.22 -20.53 -11.62
CA ASP A 84 22.40 -20.32 -12.46
C ASP A 84 22.14 -20.92 -13.84
N ASP A 85 22.30 -20.14 -14.91
CA ASP A 85 22.15 -20.63 -16.29
C ASP A 85 23.49 -21.02 -16.95
N GLY A 86 24.57 -20.96 -16.16
CA GLY A 86 25.94 -21.26 -16.57
C GLY A 86 26.72 -20.05 -17.09
N ALA A 87 26.04 -19.01 -17.58
CA ALA A 87 26.66 -17.74 -17.98
C ALA A 87 26.41 -16.64 -16.94
N ASP A 88 25.21 -16.61 -16.39
CA ASP A 88 24.70 -15.61 -15.47
C ASP A 88 24.03 -16.31 -14.26
N SER A 89 24.21 -15.72 -13.07
CA SER A 89 23.49 -16.05 -11.84
C SER A 89 22.35 -15.05 -11.64
N TRP A 90 21.16 -15.55 -11.37
CA TRP A 90 19.93 -14.77 -11.29
C TRP A 90 19.44 -14.65 -9.86
N TYR A 91 19.06 -13.43 -9.50
CA TYR A 91 18.62 -13.07 -8.15
C TYR A 91 17.35 -12.22 -8.20
N PHE A 92 16.66 -12.14 -7.08
CA PHE A 92 15.65 -11.10 -6.85
C PHE A 92 15.89 -10.36 -5.55
N SER A 93 15.40 -9.12 -5.49
CA SER A 93 15.18 -8.39 -4.25
C SER A 93 13.76 -7.84 -4.21
N VAL A 94 13.09 -7.97 -3.06
CA VAL A 94 11.83 -7.27 -2.78
C VAL A 94 12.16 -6.08 -1.90
N TYR A 95 11.69 -4.90 -2.28
CA TYR A 95 12.10 -3.66 -1.66
C TYR A 95 10.93 -2.71 -1.43
N ALA A 96 11.13 -1.78 -0.50
CA ALA A 96 10.18 -0.73 -0.18
C ALA A 96 10.88 0.45 0.49
N ALA A 97 10.18 1.58 0.59
CA ALA A 97 10.63 2.73 1.34
C ALA A 97 10.37 2.59 2.84
N TYR A 98 11.21 3.20 3.67
CA TYR A 98 10.90 3.44 5.08
C TYR A 98 9.79 4.50 5.20
N VAL A 99 9.00 4.41 6.28
CA VAL A 99 7.88 5.34 6.52
C VAL A 99 8.38 6.71 6.99
N ASP A 100 9.49 6.75 7.72
CA ASP A 100 10.08 7.99 8.26
C ASP A 100 11.06 8.68 7.29
N GLN A 101 11.41 8.04 6.15
CA GLN A 101 12.27 8.55 5.07
C GLN A 101 13.60 9.19 5.56
N GLN A 102 14.07 8.82 6.75
CA GLN A 102 15.36 9.30 7.28
C GLN A 102 16.55 8.46 6.80
N GLU A 103 16.26 7.29 6.23
CA GLU A 103 17.26 6.34 5.76
C GLU A 103 17.61 6.60 4.29
N GLU A 104 18.90 6.62 3.98
CA GLU A 104 19.42 6.70 2.60
C GLU A 104 19.35 5.35 1.86
N THR A 105 18.63 4.37 2.41
CA THR A 105 18.54 3.00 1.88
C THR A 105 17.12 2.49 1.86
N VAL A 106 16.83 1.57 0.94
CA VAL A 106 15.55 0.85 0.92
C VAL A 106 15.51 -0.20 2.02
N ARG A 107 14.31 -0.50 2.51
CA ARG A 107 14.05 -1.70 3.31
C ARG A 107 13.76 -2.90 2.41
N TYR A 108 14.00 -4.10 2.92
CA TYR A 108 13.78 -5.35 2.17
C TYR A 108 12.51 -6.05 2.66
N GLY A 109 11.39 -5.75 2.02
CA GLY A 109 10.09 -6.32 2.40
C GLY A 109 8.94 -5.69 1.62
N VAL A 110 7.71 -5.99 2.02
CA VAL A 110 6.50 -5.56 1.29
C VAL A 110 5.86 -4.30 1.88
N ILE A 111 5.07 -3.61 1.08
CA ILE A 111 4.30 -2.44 1.50
C ILE A 111 2.88 -2.89 1.87
N ASP A 112 2.37 -2.42 2.99
CA ASP A 112 0.99 -2.68 3.38
C ASP A 112 0.06 -1.62 2.78
N GLU A 113 -0.84 -2.03 1.87
CA GLU A 113 -1.83 -1.12 1.28
C GLU A 113 -2.87 -0.66 2.31
N GLY A 114 -3.07 -1.41 3.38
CA GLY A 114 -3.85 -1.00 4.53
C GLY A 114 -3.27 0.25 5.23
N GLY A 115 -1.98 0.54 5.08
CA GLY A 115 -1.36 1.75 5.63
C GLY A 115 -1.72 3.04 4.90
N LYS A 116 -2.57 3.00 3.87
CA LYS A 116 -2.96 4.14 3.02
C LYS A 116 -4.45 4.45 3.17
N LEU A 117 -4.86 5.68 2.81
CA LEU A 117 -6.28 6.05 2.75
C LEU A 117 -6.93 5.43 1.51
N ASN A 118 -8.08 4.79 1.67
CA ASN A 118 -8.78 4.23 0.52
C ASN A 118 -9.54 5.32 -0.24
N LEU A 119 -9.13 5.60 -1.47
CA LEU A 119 -9.69 6.62 -2.37
C LEU A 119 -11.22 6.48 -2.56
N ASN A 120 -11.73 5.24 -2.51
CA ASN A 120 -13.14 4.94 -2.71
C ASN A 120 -14.02 5.11 -1.46
N THR A 121 -13.42 5.34 -0.28
CA THR A 121 -14.17 5.49 0.99
C THR A 121 -13.70 6.65 1.85
N VAL A 122 -12.57 7.28 1.52
CA VAL A 122 -12.02 8.43 2.25
C VAL A 122 -13.05 9.56 2.26
N SER A 123 -13.25 10.15 3.45
CA SER A 123 -14.20 11.24 3.62
C SER A 123 -13.62 12.55 3.11
N GLU A 124 -14.49 13.52 2.81
CA GLU A 124 -14.05 14.85 2.40
C GLU A 124 -13.20 15.53 3.49
N GLU A 125 -13.56 15.36 4.76
CA GLU A 125 -12.81 15.92 5.89
C GLU A 125 -11.38 15.37 5.98
N ALA A 126 -11.19 14.10 5.62
CA ALA A 126 -9.86 13.49 5.55
C ALA A 126 -9.06 14.01 4.35
N LEU A 127 -9.71 14.20 3.19
CA LEU A 127 -9.06 14.79 2.01
C LEU A 127 -8.63 16.24 2.25
N VAL A 128 -9.42 17.04 2.98
CA VAL A 128 -9.05 18.42 3.38
C VAL A 128 -7.75 18.47 4.19
N ARG A 129 -7.46 17.41 4.95
CA ARG A 129 -6.25 17.33 5.78
C ARG A 129 -5.01 16.90 4.99
N LEU A 130 -5.16 16.39 3.78
CA LEU A 130 -4.06 16.10 2.87
C LEU A 130 -3.60 17.41 2.21
N GLN A 131 -2.49 17.96 2.68
CA GLN A 131 -2.00 19.28 2.25
C GLN A 131 -1.68 19.36 0.75
N ILE A 132 -1.41 18.23 0.11
CA ILE A 132 -1.14 18.11 -1.33
C ILE A 132 -2.37 18.39 -2.21
N LEU A 133 -3.59 18.29 -1.66
CA LEU A 133 -4.83 18.53 -2.40
C LEU A 133 -5.32 19.96 -2.22
N THR A 134 -5.41 20.69 -3.33
CA THR A 134 -6.14 21.96 -3.37
C THR A 134 -7.65 21.73 -3.29
N ASP A 135 -8.41 22.78 -2.94
CA ASP A 135 -9.87 22.71 -2.89
C ASP A 135 -10.48 22.26 -4.24
N ASP A 136 -9.96 22.76 -5.36
CA ASP A 136 -10.46 22.40 -6.70
C ASP A 136 -10.14 20.94 -7.06
N LEU A 137 -8.95 20.45 -6.73
CA LEU A 137 -8.57 19.05 -6.97
C LEU A 137 -9.42 18.09 -6.13
N ARG A 138 -9.68 18.45 -4.87
CA ARG A 138 -10.56 17.68 -3.99
C ARG A 138 -11.97 17.62 -4.57
N ASP A 139 -12.55 18.75 -4.97
CA ASP A 139 -13.89 18.81 -5.56
C ASP A 139 -13.96 17.96 -6.84
N CYS A 140 -12.94 18.05 -7.73
CA CYS A 140 -12.89 17.23 -8.95
C CYS A 140 -12.78 15.73 -8.66
N LEU A 141 -12.01 15.34 -7.64
CA LEU A 141 -11.90 13.95 -7.20
C LEU A 141 -13.23 13.42 -6.67
N LEU A 142 -13.95 14.24 -5.90
CA LEU A 142 -15.24 13.88 -5.32
C LEU A 142 -16.33 13.72 -6.41
N ASP A 143 -16.42 14.66 -7.36
CA ASP A 143 -17.34 14.59 -8.51
C ASP A 143 -17.07 13.31 -9.32
N TYR A 144 -15.81 13.06 -9.69
CA TYR A 144 -15.42 11.86 -10.46
C TYR A 144 -15.82 10.53 -9.79
N ARG A 145 -15.89 10.53 -8.44
CA ARG A 145 -16.17 9.33 -7.63
C ARG A 145 -17.64 9.11 -7.34
N ASP A 146 -18.42 10.18 -7.19
CA ASP A 146 -19.81 10.07 -6.77
C ASP A 146 -20.71 9.62 -7.94
N ARG A 147 -22.01 9.47 -7.67
CA ARG A 147 -22.94 8.84 -8.62
C ARG A 147 -23.89 9.84 -9.26
N ASP A 148 -23.88 11.07 -8.80
CA ASP A 148 -24.77 12.09 -9.32
C ASP A 148 -24.08 12.85 -10.45
N ASP A 149 -24.72 13.91 -10.92
CA ASP A 149 -24.19 14.79 -11.95
C ASP A 149 -24.14 16.24 -11.40
N GLU A 150 -24.14 16.40 -10.06
CA GLU A 150 -24.14 17.71 -9.40
C GLU A 150 -22.71 18.24 -9.25
N VAL A 151 -22.32 19.10 -10.18
CA VAL A 151 -20.98 19.72 -10.20
C VAL A 151 -20.71 20.53 -8.92
N ARG A 152 -19.65 20.17 -8.18
CA ARG A 152 -19.14 20.97 -7.06
C ARG A 152 -18.50 22.26 -7.53
N ARG A 153 -18.24 23.20 -6.60
CA ARG A 153 -17.76 24.55 -6.94
C ARG A 153 -16.48 24.55 -7.78
N GLY A 154 -15.48 23.76 -7.40
CA GLY A 154 -14.23 23.58 -8.16
C GLY A 154 -14.23 22.37 -9.10
N GLY A 155 -15.29 21.56 -9.02
CA GLY A 155 -15.40 20.23 -9.58
C GLY A 155 -15.55 20.14 -11.11
N ALA A 156 -15.88 18.94 -11.56
CA ALA A 156 -16.13 18.60 -12.95
C ALA A 156 -16.87 17.28 -13.07
N GLU A 157 -18.01 17.33 -13.76
CA GLU A 157 -18.82 16.18 -14.17
C GLU A 157 -18.69 15.89 -15.66
N GLN A 158 -19.45 14.92 -16.17
CA GLN A 158 -19.42 14.46 -17.56
C GLN A 158 -19.44 15.61 -18.60
N ASP A 159 -20.21 16.68 -18.36
CA ASP A 159 -20.26 17.87 -19.23
C ASP A 159 -18.88 18.49 -19.47
N TYR A 160 -17.99 18.52 -18.47
CA TYR A 160 -16.62 19.01 -18.64
C TYR A 160 -15.81 18.07 -19.54
N TYR A 161 -15.89 16.77 -19.27
CA TYR A 161 -15.11 15.75 -19.99
C TYR A 161 -15.54 15.59 -21.44
N ASP A 162 -16.82 15.82 -21.75
CA ASP A 162 -17.37 15.84 -23.11
C ASP A 162 -16.78 16.96 -23.99
N ASN A 163 -16.28 18.04 -23.37
CA ASN A 163 -15.71 19.20 -24.05
C ASN A 163 -14.17 19.17 -24.18
N LEU A 164 -13.52 18.08 -23.75
CA LEU A 164 -12.07 17.90 -23.94
C LEU A 164 -11.73 17.65 -25.41
N LEU A 165 -10.45 17.86 -25.77
CA LEU A 165 -9.95 17.52 -27.11
C LEU A 165 -10.17 16.04 -27.45
N TYR A 166 -10.05 15.18 -26.44
CA TYR A 166 -10.33 13.75 -26.50
C TYR A 166 -11.35 13.41 -25.40
N PRO A 167 -12.66 13.49 -25.71
CA PRO A 167 -13.71 13.19 -24.75
C PRO A 167 -13.68 11.73 -24.29
N TYR A 168 -14.09 11.49 -23.05
CA TYR A 168 -14.30 10.15 -22.49
C TYR A 168 -15.42 10.17 -21.46
N LEU A 169 -15.96 8.98 -21.19
CA LEU A 169 -16.96 8.78 -20.16
C LEU A 169 -16.27 8.62 -18.80
N ILE A 170 -16.74 9.38 -17.81
CA ILE A 170 -16.30 9.20 -16.44
C ILE A 170 -17.10 8.07 -15.77
N PRO A 171 -16.52 7.37 -14.78
CA PRO A 171 -17.18 6.23 -14.16
C PRO A 171 -18.42 6.58 -13.32
N ASN A 172 -18.47 7.77 -12.73
CA ASN A 172 -19.39 8.16 -11.65
C ASN A 172 -19.51 7.05 -10.60
N GLY A 173 -18.34 6.68 -10.08
CA GLY A 173 -18.20 5.50 -9.25
C GLY A 173 -16.78 5.26 -8.75
N PRO A 174 -16.53 4.08 -8.15
CA PRO A 174 -15.26 3.79 -7.53
C PRO A 174 -14.12 3.72 -8.56
N PHE A 175 -12.99 4.32 -8.21
CA PHE A 175 -11.72 4.19 -8.92
C PHE A 175 -11.26 2.74 -8.97
N ALA A 176 -10.80 2.29 -10.13
CA ALA A 176 -10.25 0.94 -10.29
C ALA A 176 -8.75 0.85 -9.95
N THR A 177 -8.01 1.94 -10.14
CA THR A 177 -6.60 2.10 -9.76
C THR A 177 -6.33 3.52 -9.26
N VAL A 178 -5.19 3.75 -8.62
CA VAL A 178 -4.79 5.10 -8.19
C VAL A 178 -4.44 5.97 -9.41
N GLU A 179 -3.90 5.37 -10.48
CA GLU A 179 -3.55 6.08 -11.72
C GLU A 179 -4.76 6.64 -12.47
N GLU A 180 -5.99 6.22 -12.17
CA GLU A 180 -7.18 6.88 -12.70
C GLU A 180 -7.29 8.35 -12.24
N LEU A 181 -6.55 8.77 -11.20
CA LEU A 181 -6.42 10.19 -10.86
C LEU A 181 -5.90 11.03 -12.03
N PHE A 182 -5.08 10.50 -12.95
CA PHE A 182 -4.66 11.24 -14.16
C PHE A 182 -5.80 11.54 -15.13
N MET A 183 -6.95 10.88 -14.97
CA MET A 183 -8.19 11.14 -15.72
C MET A 183 -9.09 12.14 -14.98
N VAL A 184 -8.71 12.62 -13.80
CA VAL A 184 -9.46 13.65 -13.08
C VAL A 184 -8.92 15.01 -13.47
N LYS A 185 -9.83 15.97 -13.71
CA LYS A 185 -9.46 17.36 -14.02
C LYS A 185 -8.43 17.90 -13.03
N GLY A 186 -7.31 18.40 -13.56
CA GLY A 186 -6.28 19.12 -12.81
C GLY A 186 -5.17 18.24 -12.21
N PHE A 187 -5.35 16.93 -12.10
CA PHE A 187 -4.31 16.04 -11.58
C PHE A 187 -3.18 15.84 -12.60
N ASN A 188 -1.94 15.87 -12.10
CA ASN A 188 -0.72 15.73 -12.89
C ASN A 188 0.30 14.83 -12.16
N ALA A 189 1.48 14.63 -12.74
CA ALA A 189 2.51 13.75 -12.17
C ALA A 189 3.03 14.28 -10.83
N GLU A 190 3.21 15.59 -10.69
CA GLU A 190 3.65 16.26 -9.45
C GLU A 190 2.71 15.93 -8.28
N VAL A 191 1.39 16.04 -8.46
CA VAL A 191 0.43 15.74 -7.40
C VAL A 191 0.32 14.23 -7.13
N VAL A 192 0.32 13.40 -8.18
CA VAL A 192 0.04 11.96 -8.02
C VAL A 192 1.28 11.17 -7.60
N TYR A 193 2.44 11.48 -8.16
CA TYR A 193 3.69 10.77 -7.92
C TYR A 193 4.66 11.53 -7.00
N GLY A 194 4.47 12.83 -6.82
CA GLY A 194 5.39 13.64 -6.04
C GLY A 194 6.74 13.76 -6.73
N GLU A 195 7.78 13.79 -5.91
CA GLU A 195 9.18 13.94 -6.33
C GLU A 195 9.85 12.57 -6.57
N ASP A 196 9.26 11.45 -6.13
CA ASP A 196 9.82 10.09 -6.30
C ASP A 196 9.58 9.57 -7.73
N ALA A 197 10.52 9.84 -8.63
CA ALA A 197 10.39 9.55 -10.06
C ALA A 197 10.52 8.05 -10.38
N ASN A 198 11.25 7.29 -9.56
CA ASN A 198 11.54 5.88 -9.81
C ASN A 198 10.82 4.91 -8.87
N PHE A 199 10.06 5.43 -7.90
CA PHE A 199 9.28 4.70 -6.92
C PHE A 199 10.14 3.84 -5.98
N ASN A 200 11.35 4.30 -5.63
CA ASN A 200 12.20 3.67 -4.63
C ASN A 200 12.00 4.26 -3.22
N GLY A 201 11.37 5.44 -3.13
CA GLY A 201 11.16 6.22 -1.91
C GLY A 201 12.44 6.72 -1.23
N LEU A 202 13.53 6.85 -2.00
CA LEU A 202 14.77 7.51 -1.62
C LEU A 202 14.78 8.90 -2.27
N LEU A 203 15.40 9.87 -1.60
CA LEU A 203 15.62 11.19 -2.20
C LEU A 203 16.85 11.14 -3.10
N ASP A 204 16.65 11.01 -4.41
CA ASP A 204 17.74 11.00 -5.37
C ASP A 204 18.24 12.43 -5.66
N PRO A 205 19.50 12.62 -6.12
CA PRO A 205 20.04 13.96 -6.37
C PRO A 205 19.25 14.81 -7.38
N ASN A 206 18.49 14.17 -8.27
CA ASN A 206 17.63 14.82 -9.26
C ASN A 206 16.21 15.12 -8.72
N GLU A 207 15.94 14.81 -7.47
CA GLU A 207 14.65 15.00 -6.77
C GLU A 207 14.79 16.04 -5.64
N ASP A 208 15.96 16.70 -5.55
CA ASP A 208 16.28 17.81 -4.64
C ASP A 208 17.09 18.90 -5.40
N ASP A 209 16.88 19.01 -6.72
CA ASP A 209 17.56 19.92 -7.64
C ASP A 209 16.64 20.97 -8.29
N GLY A 210 15.45 21.19 -7.75
CA GLY A 210 14.46 22.19 -8.12
C GLY A 210 13.95 22.00 -9.54
N ASP A 211 14.25 22.96 -10.41
CA ASP A 211 13.87 22.91 -11.82
C ASP A 211 15.05 22.50 -12.74
N GLU A 212 16.18 22.01 -12.19
CA GLU A 212 17.37 21.66 -13.00
C GLU A 212 17.13 20.38 -13.79
N SER A 213 16.44 19.42 -13.20
CA SER A 213 16.01 18.19 -13.86
C SER A 213 14.53 17.88 -13.59
N MET A 214 14.06 16.73 -14.07
CA MET A 214 12.72 16.24 -13.75
C MET A 214 12.88 15.18 -12.65
N PRO A 215 11.94 15.08 -11.71
CA PRO A 215 10.71 15.89 -11.58
C PRO A 215 11.00 17.28 -10.98
N PRO A 216 10.12 18.28 -11.19
CA PRO A 216 10.22 19.53 -10.45
C PRO A 216 10.07 19.27 -8.95
N ASP A 217 10.95 19.85 -8.15
CA ASP A 217 10.98 19.69 -6.71
C ASP A 217 11.15 21.04 -5.98
N ASN A 218 10.99 21.02 -4.66
CA ASN A 218 11.03 22.23 -3.83
C ASN A 218 12.41 22.50 -3.15
N ARG A 219 13.38 21.59 -3.33
CA ARG A 219 14.71 21.58 -2.68
C ARG A 219 14.72 21.69 -1.16
N ASP A 220 13.74 21.12 -0.47
CA ASP A 220 13.63 21.18 0.99
C ASP A 220 14.39 20.05 1.72
N GLY A 221 15.05 19.17 0.95
CA GLY A 221 15.77 18.01 1.46
C GLY A 221 14.87 16.89 1.97
N ARG A 222 13.57 16.88 1.61
CA ARG A 222 12.60 15.84 1.97
C ARG A 222 11.83 15.43 0.72
N LEU A 223 11.79 14.12 0.47
CA LEU A 223 11.04 13.57 -0.64
C LEU A 223 9.52 13.75 -0.44
N ASP A 224 8.85 14.48 -1.33
CA ASP A 224 7.39 14.43 -1.43
C ASP A 224 6.97 13.09 -2.07
N PRO A 225 6.28 12.20 -1.34
CA PRO A 225 5.90 10.89 -1.86
C PRO A 225 4.67 10.94 -2.81
N GLY A 226 4.01 12.09 -2.92
CA GLY A 226 2.80 12.26 -3.72
C GLY A 226 1.59 11.47 -3.20
N LEU A 227 0.45 11.58 -3.90
CA LEU A 227 -0.77 10.87 -3.52
C LEU A 227 -0.67 9.34 -3.65
N ARG A 228 0.19 8.82 -4.53
CA ARG A 228 0.37 7.37 -4.76
C ARG A 228 0.75 6.60 -3.51
N ASP A 229 1.55 7.22 -2.65
CA ASP A 229 2.03 6.61 -1.42
C ASP A 229 1.12 6.89 -0.22
N LEU A 230 0.19 7.84 -0.34
CA LEU A 230 -0.82 8.15 0.68
C LEU A 230 -2.18 7.49 0.43
N LEU A 231 -2.49 7.16 -0.83
CA LEU A 231 -3.78 6.64 -1.27
C LEU A 231 -3.71 5.23 -1.84
N THR A 232 -4.80 4.48 -1.70
CA THR A 232 -4.99 3.17 -2.29
C THR A 232 -6.42 2.97 -2.78
N VAL A 233 -6.64 2.00 -3.66
CA VAL A 233 -7.98 1.42 -3.90
C VAL A 233 -8.16 0.06 -3.19
N TYR A 234 -7.10 -0.42 -2.53
CA TYR A 234 -6.96 -1.75 -1.92
C TYR A 234 -6.90 -1.68 -0.39
N SER A 235 -8.03 -1.46 0.26
CA SER A 235 -8.16 -1.66 1.72
C SER A 235 -9.48 -2.35 2.03
N ALA A 236 -9.42 -3.67 2.19
CA ALA A 236 -10.57 -4.51 2.50
C ALA A 236 -10.18 -5.71 3.37
N VAL A 237 -10.80 -5.82 4.55
CA VAL A 237 -10.49 -6.89 5.52
C VAL A 237 -11.76 -7.70 5.84
N PRO A 238 -11.68 -9.04 5.95
CA PRO A 238 -12.79 -9.85 6.47
C PRO A 238 -13.20 -9.39 7.88
N ASN A 239 -14.49 -9.36 8.16
CA ASN A 239 -15.01 -9.00 9.48
C ASN A 239 -14.90 -10.17 10.47
N VAL A 240 -13.67 -10.48 10.88
CA VAL A 240 -13.29 -11.59 11.74
C VAL A 240 -12.38 -11.13 12.87
N ASP A 241 -12.36 -11.87 13.98
CA ASP A 241 -11.38 -11.73 15.06
C ASP A 241 -10.00 -12.26 14.65
N ARG A 242 -9.00 -12.10 15.52
CA ARG A 242 -7.63 -12.59 15.29
C ARG A 242 -7.54 -14.10 15.02
N GLU A 243 -8.50 -14.88 15.54
CA GLU A 243 -8.57 -16.33 15.33
C GLU A 243 -9.33 -16.72 14.05
N GLY A 244 -9.75 -15.73 13.25
CA GLY A 244 -10.46 -15.93 11.99
C GLY A 244 -11.95 -16.26 12.15
N ARG A 245 -12.51 -16.12 13.35
CA ARG A 245 -13.94 -16.32 13.62
C ARG A 245 -14.70 -15.03 13.34
N ARG A 246 -15.94 -15.12 12.89
CA ARG A 246 -16.77 -13.92 12.66
C ARG A 246 -16.94 -13.13 13.95
N ARG A 247 -16.73 -11.81 13.87
CA ARG A 247 -17.03 -10.90 14.98
C ARG A 247 -18.51 -10.92 15.30
N THR A 248 -18.84 -10.71 16.58
CA THR A 248 -20.22 -10.68 17.06
C THR A 248 -20.78 -9.27 16.92
N ASP A 249 -21.91 -9.14 16.23
CA ASP A 249 -22.64 -7.88 16.16
C ASP A 249 -23.20 -7.54 17.55
N ILE A 250 -22.66 -6.49 18.16
CA ILE A 250 -23.04 -6.03 19.50
C ILE A 250 -24.52 -5.63 19.57
N ASN A 251 -25.12 -5.23 18.44
CA ASN A 251 -26.53 -4.81 18.39
C ASN A 251 -27.51 -5.96 18.12
N ALA A 252 -27.03 -7.15 17.72
CA ALA A 252 -27.89 -8.30 17.40
C ALA A 252 -28.37 -9.07 18.64
N GLY A 253 -27.71 -8.86 19.78
CA GLY A 253 -28.02 -9.50 21.06
C GLY A 253 -26.82 -9.50 21.99
N PRO A 254 -26.99 -9.88 23.26
CA PRO A 254 -25.91 -9.84 24.22
C PRO A 254 -24.76 -10.78 23.83
N PRO A 255 -23.52 -10.30 23.85
CA PRO A 255 -22.36 -11.14 23.57
C PRO A 255 -22.26 -12.26 24.61
N ARG A 256 -22.02 -13.48 24.15
CA ARG A 256 -21.85 -14.66 25.00
C ARG A 256 -20.52 -15.33 24.69
N ASN A 257 -19.82 -15.79 25.74
CA ASN A 257 -18.58 -16.56 25.63
C ASN A 257 -17.44 -15.82 24.91
N LEU A 258 -17.40 -14.48 24.97
CA LEU A 258 -16.36 -13.66 24.34
C LEU A 258 -15.23 -13.27 25.29
N GLY A 259 -15.22 -13.74 26.54
CA GLY A 259 -14.23 -13.34 27.55
C GLY A 259 -14.45 -11.94 28.11
N LEU A 260 -15.62 -11.35 27.89
CA LEU A 260 -16.04 -10.07 28.49
C LEU A 260 -16.50 -10.27 29.94
N SER A 261 -16.30 -9.25 30.76
CA SER A 261 -16.74 -9.18 32.15
C SER A 261 -18.27 -9.25 32.25
N GLN A 262 -18.77 -9.71 33.40
CA GLN A 262 -20.22 -9.77 33.62
C GLN A 262 -20.86 -8.39 33.65
N ASP A 263 -20.12 -7.38 34.12
CA ASP A 263 -20.59 -5.99 34.18
C ASP A 263 -20.73 -5.40 32.77
N THR A 264 -19.78 -5.70 31.88
CA THR A 264 -19.82 -5.30 30.47
C THR A 264 -20.99 -5.91 29.73
N VAL A 265 -21.20 -7.23 29.89
CA VAL A 265 -22.34 -7.91 29.28
C VAL A 265 -23.66 -7.35 29.83
N ARG A 266 -23.74 -7.12 31.15
CA ARG A 266 -24.90 -6.51 31.80
C ARG A 266 -25.18 -5.10 31.27
N PHE A 267 -24.16 -4.27 31.11
CA PHE A 267 -24.29 -2.92 30.57
C PHE A 267 -24.89 -2.95 29.16
N ILE A 268 -24.33 -3.77 28.27
CA ILE A 268 -24.81 -3.95 26.90
C ILE A 268 -26.28 -4.39 26.90
N GLU A 269 -26.66 -5.37 27.74
CA GLU A 269 -28.04 -5.82 27.85
C GLU A 269 -29.01 -4.72 28.29
N ILE A 270 -28.64 -3.94 29.30
CA ILE A 270 -29.47 -2.83 29.79
C ILE A 270 -29.61 -1.76 28.69
N TYR A 271 -28.49 -1.33 28.11
CA TYR A 271 -28.47 -0.29 27.08
C TYR A 271 -29.32 -0.65 25.86
N LEU A 272 -29.20 -1.88 25.36
CA LEU A 272 -30.00 -2.37 24.23
C LEU A 272 -31.48 -2.57 24.58
N SER A 273 -31.79 -2.98 25.82
CA SER A 273 -33.18 -3.18 26.28
C SER A 273 -34.02 -1.90 26.29
N GLU A 274 -33.36 -0.74 26.39
CA GLU A 274 -34.00 0.57 26.31
C GLU A 274 -34.18 1.08 24.87
N GLY A 275 -33.72 0.32 23.88
CA GLY A 275 -33.86 0.63 22.45
C GLY A 275 -32.67 1.36 21.85
N ASN A 276 -31.61 1.63 22.63
CA ASN A 276 -30.40 2.25 22.13
C ASN A 276 -29.60 1.30 21.22
N ARG A 277 -28.69 1.84 20.42
CA ARG A 277 -27.81 1.11 19.51
C ARG A 277 -26.42 1.71 19.53
N PHE A 278 -25.41 0.85 19.41
CA PHE A 278 -24.02 1.27 19.24
C PHE A 278 -23.74 1.52 17.75
N THR A 279 -22.97 2.56 17.45
CA THR A 279 -22.43 2.80 16.10
C THR A 279 -21.11 2.08 15.89
N HIS A 280 -20.33 1.86 16.95
CA HIS A 280 -19.08 1.11 16.93
C HIS A 280 -18.75 0.55 18.33
N PRO A 281 -18.06 -0.61 18.46
CA PRO A 281 -17.70 -1.18 19.77
C PRO A 281 -16.83 -0.29 20.65
N SER A 282 -16.04 0.62 20.05
CA SER A 282 -15.21 1.60 20.80
C SER A 282 -16.04 2.48 21.73
N GLN A 283 -17.33 2.68 21.44
CA GLN A 283 -18.23 3.46 22.30
C GLN A 283 -18.34 2.91 23.71
N LEU A 284 -18.08 1.61 23.93
CA LEU A 284 -18.08 1.02 25.26
C LEU A 284 -16.96 1.57 26.15
N LEU A 285 -15.85 2.07 25.58
CA LEU A 285 -14.71 2.55 26.35
C LEU A 285 -15.12 3.67 27.31
N GLU A 286 -14.96 3.45 28.62
CA GLU A 286 -15.34 4.40 29.69
C GLU A 286 -16.77 4.93 29.58
N MET A 287 -17.69 4.16 28.98
CA MET A 287 -19.05 4.60 28.77
C MET A 287 -19.84 4.59 30.08
N GLN A 288 -20.51 5.71 30.36
CA GLN A 288 -21.50 5.79 31.42
C GLN A 288 -22.89 5.98 30.82
N TYR A 289 -23.88 5.32 31.43
CA TYR A 289 -25.27 5.40 30.99
C TYR A 289 -26.21 5.57 32.17
N ARG A 290 -27.11 6.55 32.06
CA ARG A 290 -28.17 6.76 33.03
C ARG A 290 -29.42 5.99 32.63
N VAL A 291 -29.76 4.99 33.42
CA VAL A 291 -30.86 4.06 33.16
C VAL A 291 -32.19 4.80 33.19
N GLN A 292 -33.03 4.60 32.18
CA GLN A 292 -34.31 5.30 32.04
C GLN A 292 -35.51 4.44 32.41
N ARG A 293 -35.38 3.11 32.30
CA ARG A 293 -36.49 2.15 32.46
C ARG A 293 -36.07 0.99 33.35
N ALA A 294 -37.03 0.44 34.08
CA ALA A 294 -36.78 -0.73 34.91
C ALA A 294 -36.51 -1.94 34.02
N ASN A 295 -35.39 -2.63 34.25
CA ASN A 295 -35.05 -3.83 33.51
C ASN A 295 -35.65 -5.08 34.21
N GLN A 296 -36.32 -5.95 33.45
CA GLN A 296 -36.98 -7.14 34.02
C GLN A 296 -35.99 -8.17 34.56
N ARG A 297 -34.79 -8.25 33.96
CA ARG A 297 -33.71 -9.19 34.30
C ARG A 297 -32.82 -8.64 35.41
N TYR A 298 -32.48 -7.35 35.37
CA TYR A 298 -31.62 -6.68 36.34
C TYR A 298 -32.43 -5.77 37.25
N ARG A 299 -33.16 -6.36 38.20
CA ARG A 299 -34.09 -5.65 39.11
C ARG A 299 -33.38 -4.80 40.16
N ASP A 300 -32.09 -5.06 40.38
CA ASP A 300 -31.24 -4.29 41.27
C ASP A 300 -30.82 -2.94 40.69
N VAL A 301 -30.94 -2.75 39.36
CA VAL A 301 -30.75 -1.47 38.68
C VAL A 301 -32.09 -0.74 38.57
N ARG A 302 -32.14 0.48 39.10
CA ARG A 302 -33.34 1.31 39.11
C ARG A 302 -33.25 2.41 38.06
N PRO A 303 -34.39 2.87 37.51
CA PRO A 303 -34.43 4.09 36.74
C PRO A 303 -33.80 5.25 37.50
N GLY A 304 -32.87 5.96 36.86
CA GLY A 304 -32.10 7.05 37.43
C GLY A 304 -30.68 6.67 37.86
N ASP A 305 -30.39 5.38 38.04
CA ASP A 305 -29.04 4.89 38.37
C ASP A 305 -28.10 5.11 37.18
N THR A 306 -26.84 5.49 37.48
CA THR A 306 -25.76 5.52 36.50
C THR A 306 -25.01 4.20 36.57
N ILE A 307 -24.91 3.53 35.43
CA ILE A 307 -24.11 2.32 35.25
C ILE A 307 -22.93 2.62 34.34
N GLU A 308 -21.83 1.89 34.53
CA GLU A 308 -20.62 1.98 33.72
C GLU A 308 -20.48 0.72 32.87
N SER A 309 -19.86 0.85 31.70
CA SER A 309 -19.63 -0.28 30.81
C SER A 309 -18.62 -1.28 31.36
N GLY A 310 -17.75 -0.89 32.29
CA GLY A 310 -16.64 -1.71 32.76
C GLY A 310 -15.48 -1.86 31.77
N VAL A 311 -15.58 -1.28 30.56
CA VAL A 311 -14.55 -1.36 29.53
C VAL A 311 -13.51 -0.27 29.75
N GLY A 312 -12.35 -0.68 30.27
CA GLY A 312 -11.12 0.12 30.38
C GLY A 312 -9.96 -0.48 29.58
N PRO A 313 -8.70 -0.13 29.92
CA PRO A 313 -7.50 -0.59 29.20
C PRO A 313 -7.39 -2.11 29.04
N ASP A 314 -7.78 -2.87 30.06
CA ASP A 314 -7.60 -4.33 30.08
C ASP A 314 -8.61 -5.07 29.18
N GLU A 315 -9.84 -4.57 29.09
CA GLU A 315 -10.91 -5.22 28.32
C GLU A 315 -11.02 -4.70 26.89
N LEU A 316 -10.56 -3.48 26.63
CA LEU A 316 -10.62 -2.83 25.31
C LEU A 316 -10.06 -3.70 24.16
N PRO A 317 -8.90 -4.37 24.29
CA PRO A 317 -8.39 -5.25 23.23
C PRO A 317 -9.37 -6.36 22.86
N THR A 318 -10.07 -6.94 23.84
CA THR A 318 -11.07 -8.00 23.60
C THR A 318 -12.30 -7.43 22.91
N VAL A 319 -12.74 -6.23 23.30
CA VAL A 319 -13.88 -5.54 22.71
C VAL A 319 -13.65 -5.26 21.22
N VAL A 320 -12.53 -4.62 20.86
CA VAL A 320 -12.27 -4.22 19.47
C VAL A 320 -11.90 -5.40 18.56
N ASP A 321 -11.43 -6.51 19.12
CA ASP A 321 -11.13 -7.73 18.37
C ASP A 321 -12.37 -8.59 18.09
N ARG A 322 -13.27 -8.74 19.07
CA ARG A 322 -14.36 -9.72 19.00
C ARG A 322 -15.72 -9.14 18.66
N LEU A 323 -15.93 -7.84 18.86
CA LEU A 323 -17.21 -7.18 18.60
C LEU A 323 -17.15 -6.38 17.29
N THR A 324 -18.31 -6.24 16.67
CA THR A 324 -18.52 -5.41 15.48
C THR A 324 -19.93 -4.82 15.53
N VAL A 325 -20.26 -3.95 14.57
CA VAL A 325 -21.62 -3.47 14.34
C VAL A 325 -22.05 -3.89 12.94
N GLY A 326 -23.22 -4.51 12.85
CA GLY A 326 -23.79 -4.98 11.60
C GLY A 326 -23.27 -6.34 11.15
N ASN A 327 -23.76 -6.80 10.00
CA ASN A 327 -23.55 -8.16 9.47
C ASN A 327 -22.65 -8.20 8.22
N GLN A 328 -21.93 -7.11 7.96
CA GLN A 328 -21.03 -6.99 6.82
C GLN A 328 -19.95 -8.07 6.89
N ARG A 329 -19.70 -8.75 5.76
CA ARG A 329 -18.65 -9.79 5.68
C ARG A 329 -17.25 -9.22 5.54
N THR A 330 -17.15 -7.99 5.03
CA THR A 330 -15.90 -7.32 4.71
C THR A 330 -16.05 -5.87 5.12
N LEU A 331 -15.05 -5.36 5.85
CA LEU A 331 -14.89 -3.96 6.18
C LEU A 331 -13.97 -3.35 5.12
N ARG A 332 -14.25 -2.12 4.68
CA ARG A 332 -13.51 -1.43 3.63
C ARG A 332 -13.07 -0.06 4.14
N GLY A 333 -11.92 0.40 3.66
CA GLY A 333 -11.48 1.77 3.93
C GLY A 333 -10.86 2.00 5.29
N LEU A 334 -10.55 0.92 6.02
CA LEU A 334 -9.86 1.03 7.30
C LEU A 334 -8.36 1.23 7.07
N VAL A 335 -7.73 2.02 7.94
CA VAL A 335 -6.29 2.30 7.92
C VAL A 335 -5.59 1.42 8.95
N ASN A 336 -4.55 0.71 8.54
CA ASN A 336 -3.71 -0.08 9.43
C ASN A 336 -2.76 0.85 10.20
N VAL A 337 -3.05 1.04 11.48
CA VAL A 337 -2.24 1.91 12.36
C VAL A 337 -0.80 1.43 12.52
N ASN A 338 -0.55 0.13 12.35
CA ASN A 338 0.78 -0.45 12.51
C ASN A 338 1.74 -0.11 11.36
N THR A 339 1.23 0.33 10.22
CA THR A 339 2.01 0.58 8.99
C THR A 339 1.78 1.95 8.37
N ALA A 340 0.67 2.63 8.71
CA ALA A 340 0.33 3.92 8.13
C ALA A 340 1.40 5.01 8.36
N ARG A 341 1.56 5.90 7.39
CA ARG A 341 2.44 7.07 7.52
C ARG A 341 1.83 8.14 8.44
N PRO A 342 2.63 9.05 9.02
CA PRO A 342 2.12 10.16 9.83
C PRO A 342 1.05 10.99 9.11
N GLU A 343 1.23 11.26 7.82
CA GLU A 343 0.31 12.07 7.00
C GLU A 343 -1.05 11.38 6.84
N VAL A 344 -1.05 10.06 6.64
CA VAL A 344 -2.27 9.24 6.56
C VAL A 344 -3.02 9.26 7.90
N LEU A 345 -2.31 9.12 9.01
CA LEU A 345 -2.90 9.14 10.34
C LEU A 345 -3.43 10.53 10.71
N ALA A 346 -2.70 11.60 10.37
CA ALA A 346 -3.10 12.98 10.61
C ALA A 346 -4.33 13.41 9.80
N ALA A 347 -4.61 12.71 8.70
CA ALA A 347 -5.84 12.88 7.93
C ALA A 347 -7.07 12.30 8.63
N LEU A 348 -6.90 11.44 9.64
CA LEU A 348 -8.02 10.87 10.38
C LEU A 348 -8.55 11.86 11.45
N PRO A 349 -9.86 11.89 11.69
CA PRO A 349 -10.46 12.71 12.72
C PRO A 349 -9.91 12.34 14.11
N GLY A 350 -9.72 13.37 14.96
CA GLY A 350 -9.14 13.22 16.29
C GLY A 350 -7.60 13.11 16.32
N LEU A 351 -6.91 13.04 15.18
CA LEU A 351 -5.44 13.00 15.11
C LEU A 351 -4.89 14.25 14.41
N ASP A 352 -3.84 14.83 14.99
CA ASP A 352 -3.01 15.86 14.35
C ASP A 352 -1.66 15.26 13.95
N ILE A 353 -0.85 16.03 13.21
CA ILE A 353 0.44 15.54 12.69
C ILE A 353 1.43 15.17 13.80
N ASN A 354 1.42 15.91 14.92
CA ASN A 354 2.30 15.62 16.05
C ASN A 354 1.92 14.29 16.69
N ARG A 355 0.62 14.06 16.90
CA ARG A 355 0.13 12.81 17.46
C ARG A 355 0.35 11.63 16.52
N ALA A 356 0.16 11.85 15.23
CA ALA A 356 0.46 10.85 14.21
C ALA A 356 1.94 10.44 14.24
N GLN A 357 2.85 11.40 14.42
CA GLN A 357 4.27 11.10 14.60
C GLN A 357 4.52 10.31 15.89
N ASP A 358 3.95 10.72 17.03
CA ASP A 358 4.08 9.98 18.30
C ASP A 358 3.61 8.51 18.16
N ILE A 359 2.54 8.27 17.40
CA ILE A 359 2.02 6.93 17.11
C ILE A 359 3.05 6.11 16.32
N VAL A 360 3.67 6.70 15.30
CA VAL A 360 4.70 6.05 14.48
C VAL A 360 5.98 5.79 15.28
N ASP A 361 6.36 6.69 16.17
CA ASP A 361 7.55 6.52 17.01
C ASP A 361 7.33 5.41 18.06
N VAL A 362 6.16 5.39 18.71
CA VAL A 362 5.84 4.40 19.74
C VAL A 362 5.68 3.00 19.16
N ARG A 363 5.03 2.82 17.99
CA ARG A 363 4.76 1.49 17.44
C ARG A 363 6.02 0.67 17.14
N MET A 364 7.15 1.33 16.88
CA MET A 364 8.44 0.66 16.62
C MET A 364 8.90 -0.17 17.83
N GLY A 365 8.62 0.30 19.05
CA GLY A 365 9.01 -0.38 20.29
C GLY A 365 7.99 -1.40 20.83
N LEU A 366 6.80 -1.50 20.23
CA LEU A 366 5.74 -2.37 20.75
C LEU A 366 5.90 -3.83 20.33
N SER A 367 5.45 -4.75 21.18
CA SER A 367 5.40 -6.18 20.86
C SER A 367 4.31 -6.50 19.82
N PRO A 368 4.44 -7.60 19.05
CA PRO A 368 3.40 -8.05 18.12
C PRO A 368 2.04 -8.27 18.79
N GLU A 369 2.04 -8.78 20.03
CA GLU A 369 0.81 -9.02 20.80
C GLU A 369 0.10 -7.72 21.14
N THR A 370 0.84 -6.68 21.48
CA THR A 370 0.28 -5.34 21.77
C THR A 370 -0.29 -4.71 20.50
N LYS A 371 0.43 -4.86 19.37
CA LYS A 371 0.02 -4.37 18.06
C LYS A 371 -1.11 -5.18 17.41
N SER A 372 -1.55 -6.29 18.01
CA SER A 372 -2.61 -7.14 17.46
C SER A 372 -3.99 -6.48 17.37
N THR A 373 -4.20 -5.37 18.08
CA THR A 373 -5.46 -4.61 18.06
C THR A 373 -5.19 -3.12 18.15
N ILE A 374 -6.09 -2.29 17.63
CA ILE A 374 -5.98 -0.83 17.70
C ILE A 374 -6.01 -0.27 19.14
N ALA A 375 -6.36 -1.09 20.14
CA ALA A 375 -6.48 -0.67 21.53
C ALA A 375 -5.18 -0.08 22.10
N TRP A 376 -4.02 -0.42 21.53
CA TRP A 376 -2.73 0.12 21.99
C TRP A 376 -2.64 1.64 21.89
N LEU A 377 -3.40 2.28 21.00
CA LEU A 377 -3.47 3.74 20.94
C LEU A 377 -3.93 4.33 22.28
N TYR A 378 -4.94 3.72 22.91
CA TYR A 378 -5.43 4.16 24.22
C TYR A 378 -4.56 3.61 25.35
N THR A 379 -4.15 2.34 25.32
CA THR A 379 -3.37 1.75 26.43
C THR A 379 -1.95 2.31 26.55
N GLN A 380 -1.39 2.87 25.47
CA GLN A 380 -0.11 3.58 25.49
C GLN A 380 -0.28 5.09 25.75
N ASN A 381 -1.48 5.57 26.09
CA ASN A 381 -1.80 6.98 26.33
C ASN A 381 -1.54 7.91 25.12
N LEU A 382 -1.63 7.36 23.90
CA LEU A 382 -1.51 8.15 22.67
C LEU A 382 -2.83 8.82 22.29
N VAL A 383 -3.97 8.34 22.77
CA VAL A 383 -5.24 9.04 22.63
C VAL A 383 -6.04 8.87 23.91
N ASP A 384 -6.87 9.87 24.22
CA ASP A 384 -7.88 9.72 25.27
C ASP A 384 -9.08 8.89 24.77
N ALA A 385 -10.03 8.62 25.66
CA ALA A 385 -11.19 7.79 25.34
C ALA A 385 -12.10 8.40 24.26
N ASP A 386 -12.20 9.72 24.18
CA ASP A 386 -13.10 10.38 23.22
C ASP A 386 -12.47 10.42 21.82
N ALA A 387 -11.18 10.77 21.73
CA ALA A 387 -10.41 10.67 20.49
C ALA A 387 -10.34 9.22 20.00
N PHE A 388 -10.16 8.23 20.89
CA PHE A 388 -10.19 6.82 20.52
C PHE A 388 -11.54 6.41 19.91
N LYS A 389 -12.66 6.84 20.50
CA LYS A 389 -14.01 6.53 19.99
C LYS A 389 -14.23 7.09 18.60
N GLU A 390 -13.69 8.27 18.31
CA GLU A 390 -13.79 8.95 17.03
C GLU A 390 -12.95 8.27 15.94
N VAL A 391 -11.70 7.92 16.23
CA VAL A 391 -10.77 7.36 15.23
C VAL A 391 -10.90 5.84 15.03
N ALA A 392 -11.26 5.09 16.08
CA ALA A 392 -11.32 3.63 16.04
C ALA A 392 -12.16 3.01 14.90
N PRO A 393 -13.32 3.57 14.50
CA PRO A 393 -14.11 3.05 13.37
C PRO A 393 -13.40 3.10 12.02
N LEU A 394 -12.31 3.88 11.90
CA LEU A 394 -11.53 4.08 10.68
C LEU A 394 -10.23 3.29 10.69
N LEU A 395 -9.96 2.54 11.76
CA LEU A 395 -8.69 1.86 11.96
C LEU A 395 -8.82 0.34 11.93
N MET A 396 -7.73 -0.30 11.53
CA MET A 396 -7.47 -1.72 11.70
C MET A 396 -6.04 -1.94 12.21
N ALA A 397 -5.75 -3.16 12.64
CA ALA A 397 -4.41 -3.57 13.07
C ALA A 397 -3.82 -4.68 12.18
N ASP A 398 -4.58 -5.11 11.17
CA ASP A 398 -4.29 -6.28 10.36
C ASP A 398 -4.77 -6.09 8.92
N SER A 399 -3.91 -6.41 7.95
CA SER A 399 -4.14 -6.13 6.53
C SER A 399 -4.19 -7.39 5.67
N ARG A 400 -4.84 -7.28 4.50
CA ARG A 400 -4.98 -8.38 3.54
C ARG A 400 -4.44 -8.05 2.16
N GLN A 401 -4.14 -6.79 1.88
CA GLN A 401 -3.61 -6.34 0.60
C GLN A 401 -2.22 -5.75 0.82
N PHE A 402 -1.27 -6.20 0.00
CA PHE A 402 0.13 -5.80 0.10
C PHE A 402 0.66 -5.48 -1.28
N LEU A 403 1.44 -4.42 -1.39
CA LEU A 403 2.17 -4.04 -2.59
C LEU A 403 3.59 -4.60 -2.52
N VAL A 404 3.97 -5.33 -3.57
CA VAL A 404 5.27 -5.96 -3.73
C VAL A 404 5.98 -5.28 -4.89
N ARG A 405 7.05 -4.53 -4.59
CA ARG A 405 7.99 -4.06 -5.60
C ARG A 405 9.19 -4.99 -5.60
N CYS A 406 9.51 -5.55 -6.76
CA CYS A 406 10.55 -6.56 -6.90
C CYS A 406 11.43 -6.29 -8.11
N VAL A 407 12.75 -6.29 -7.88
CA VAL A 407 13.75 -6.29 -8.93
C VAL A 407 14.31 -7.69 -9.10
N GLY A 408 14.23 -8.24 -10.31
CA GLY A 408 14.93 -9.44 -10.73
C GLY A 408 16.13 -9.06 -11.58
N PHE A 409 17.31 -9.60 -11.28
CA PHE A 409 18.56 -9.17 -11.94
C PHE A 409 19.57 -10.32 -12.11
N GLY A 410 20.45 -10.18 -13.10
CA GLY A 410 21.45 -11.17 -13.46
C GLY A 410 22.89 -10.64 -13.36
N VAL A 411 23.79 -11.47 -12.82
CA VAL A 411 25.22 -11.18 -12.65
C VAL A 411 26.05 -12.20 -13.44
N PRO A 412 27.03 -11.79 -14.26
CA PRO A 412 27.55 -10.43 -14.45
C PRO A 412 26.87 -9.62 -15.57
N CYS A 413 25.84 -10.14 -16.26
CA CYS A 413 25.26 -9.42 -17.41
C CYS A 413 24.61 -8.05 -17.08
N GLY A 414 24.27 -7.79 -15.83
CA GLY A 414 23.65 -6.52 -15.37
C GLY A 414 22.24 -6.30 -15.91
N ARG A 415 21.59 -7.35 -16.44
CA ARG A 415 20.22 -7.26 -16.93
C ARG A 415 19.26 -7.34 -15.76
N PHE A 416 18.23 -6.49 -15.78
CA PHE A 416 17.23 -6.44 -14.72
C PHE A 416 15.81 -6.22 -15.27
N ARG A 417 14.83 -6.53 -14.43
CA ARG A 417 13.41 -6.19 -14.57
C ARG A 417 12.88 -5.76 -13.22
N VAL A 418 12.05 -4.71 -13.21
CA VAL A 418 11.37 -4.22 -12.00
C VAL A 418 9.89 -4.40 -12.19
N LEU A 419 9.26 -5.15 -11.30
CA LEU A 419 7.83 -5.41 -11.31
C LEU A 419 7.21 -4.90 -10.01
N GLU A 420 6.01 -4.38 -10.12
CA GLU A 420 5.17 -3.99 -9.00
C GLU A 420 3.86 -4.77 -9.07
N ALA A 421 3.46 -5.39 -7.96
CA ALA A 421 2.25 -6.18 -7.88
C ALA A 421 1.48 -5.93 -6.58
N VAL A 422 0.15 -5.83 -6.65
CA VAL A 422 -0.71 -5.87 -5.46
C VAL A 422 -1.16 -7.31 -5.25
N VAL A 423 -0.79 -7.88 -4.10
CA VAL A 423 -1.19 -9.20 -3.63
C VAL A 423 -2.38 -9.05 -2.69
N ASP A 424 -3.47 -9.75 -2.98
CA ASP A 424 -4.67 -9.77 -2.15
C ASP A 424 -4.92 -11.16 -1.55
N LEU A 425 -4.93 -11.20 -0.22
CA LEU A 425 -5.07 -12.37 0.65
C LEU A 425 -6.45 -12.43 1.32
N SER A 426 -7.41 -11.61 0.89
CA SER A 426 -8.76 -11.59 1.45
C SER A 426 -9.59 -12.83 1.10
N GLY A 427 -9.22 -13.55 0.04
CA GLY A 427 -9.86 -14.79 -0.42
C GLY A 427 -9.28 -16.06 0.23
N SER A 428 -9.79 -17.22 -0.19
CA SER A 428 -9.25 -18.53 0.23
C SER A 428 -7.88 -18.86 -0.39
N THR A 429 -7.54 -18.20 -1.49
CA THR A 429 -6.26 -18.31 -2.18
C THR A 429 -5.75 -16.90 -2.49
N PRO A 430 -4.44 -16.63 -2.35
CA PRO A 430 -3.86 -15.37 -2.80
C PRO A 430 -4.16 -15.10 -4.27
N ARG A 431 -4.33 -13.83 -4.60
CA ARG A 431 -4.44 -13.36 -5.99
C ARG A 431 -3.54 -12.16 -6.22
N ILE A 432 -3.01 -12.03 -7.43
CA ILE A 432 -2.39 -10.80 -7.91
C ILE A 432 -3.53 -9.93 -8.46
N ALA A 433 -3.86 -8.85 -7.77
CA ALA A 433 -4.95 -7.93 -8.12
C ALA A 433 -4.50 -6.86 -9.14
N TYR A 434 -3.20 -6.57 -9.17
CA TYR A 434 -2.58 -5.58 -10.05
C TYR A 434 -1.14 -6.02 -10.35
N LEU A 435 -0.65 -5.75 -11.55
CA LEU A 435 0.73 -5.97 -11.96
C LEU A 435 1.16 -4.90 -12.96
N ARG A 436 2.30 -4.27 -12.72
CA ARG A 436 2.91 -3.24 -13.57
C ARG A 436 4.40 -3.49 -13.73
N ASP A 437 4.92 -3.23 -14.93
CA ASP A 437 6.35 -3.23 -15.21
C ASP A 437 6.89 -1.80 -15.03
N LEU A 438 7.84 -1.65 -14.10
CA LEU A 438 8.52 -0.41 -13.77
C LEU A 438 9.93 -0.33 -14.33
N THR A 439 10.39 -1.31 -15.11
CA THR A 439 11.78 -1.42 -15.60
C THR A 439 12.26 -0.16 -16.33
N ARG A 440 11.35 0.59 -16.97
CA ARG A 440 11.68 1.84 -17.67
C ARG A 440 12.08 2.99 -16.75
N LEU A 441 11.76 2.91 -15.46
CA LEU A 441 12.18 3.88 -14.45
C LEU A 441 13.63 3.67 -14.00
N GLY A 442 14.29 2.60 -14.49
CA GLY A 442 15.68 2.31 -14.15
C GLY A 442 15.81 1.30 -13.02
N LEU A 443 17.03 1.19 -12.50
CA LEU A 443 17.33 0.32 -11.37
C LEU A 443 17.02 1.09 -10.08
N PRO A 444 16.24 0.53 -9.14
CA PRO A 444 15.71 1.28 -8.00
C PRO A 444 16.76 1.66 -6.95
N PHE A 445 17.87 0.93 -6.88
CA PHE A 445 18.98 1.20 -5.97
C PHE A 445 20.24 0.49 -6.47
N ALA A 446 21.40 0.94 -5.98
CA ALA A 446 22.67 0.29 -6.28
C ALA A 446 22.72 -1.13 -5.69
N LEU A 447 23.08 -2.12 -6.49
CA LEU A 447 23.28 -3.49 -6.03
C LEU A 447 24.63 -3.58 -5.31
N ASP A 448 24.61 -3.92 -4.03
CA ASP A 448 25.81 -4.12 -3.21
C ASP A 448 26.50 -5.45 -3.55
N PRO A 449 27.77 -5.45 -4.00
CA PRO A 449 28.54 -6.67 -4.24
C PRO A 449 28.65 -7.60 -3.02
N GLU A 450 28.71 -7.07 -1.79
CA GLU A 450 28.81 -7.89 -0.58
C GLU A 450 27.52 -8.68 -0.32
N SER A 451 26.36 -8.10 -0.65
CA SER A 451 25.06 -8.78 -0.57
C SER A 451 24.99 -10.03 -1.47
N LEU A 452 25.73 -10.06 -2.59
CA LEU A 452 25.78 -11.19 -3.51
C LEU A 452 26.73 -12.30 -3.05
N GLU A 453 27.71 -11.99 -2.20
CA GLU A 453 28.61 -12.98 -1.62
C GLU A 453 27.95 -13.75 -0.46
N ARG A 454 26.98 -13.14 0.24
CA ARG A 454 26.22 -13.80 1.32
C ARG A 454 25.37 -14.97 0.84
N THR A 455 24.96 -14.96 -0.42
CA THR A 455 24.07 -15.97 -1.03
C THR A 455 24.83 -17.11 -1.74
N ARG A 456 26.17 -17.07 -1.77
CA ARG A 456 27.06 -18.14 -2.29
C ARG A 456 27.50 -19.07 -1.18
#